data_AF-A0AAD4S6S9-F1
#
_entry.id   AF-A0AAD4S6S9-F1
#
_cell.length_a   1.000
_cell.length_b   1.000
_cell.length_c   1.000
_cell.angle_alpha   90.00
_cell.angle_beta   90.00
_cell.angle_gamma   90.00
#
_symmetry.space_group_name_H-M   'P 1'
#
loop_
_entity.id
_entity.type
_entity.pdbx_description
1 polymer ?
#
loop_
_entity_poly.entity_id
_entity_poly.type
_entity_poly.pdbx_seq_one_letter_code
_entity_poly.pdbx_strand_id
1 'polypeptide(L)'
;MGGLFTFRVDARNVTDGDCLKVYVDVADTKIVPNVPKVVQIAISEQLKARASQDYAKADALYKKIVDADYRLLNGANNVEICAKKYRIQLRGIDAPENKMHYGKEAKEELINMVQGKCLAIGVYGEDKSGRLVGDVYCNGKFVECSKKGVHGIMQPLTTALNLQSGKQRLGLLGLGTC
;
A
#
# COMPACT_ATOMS: atom_id res chain seq x y z
N MET A 1 -1.01 18.35 7.40
CA MET A 1 -0.69 16.90 7.38
C MET A 1 -0.15 16.55 6.00
N GLY A 2 1.10 16.10 5.90
CA GLY A 2 1.72 15.81 4.61
C GLY A 2 1.61 14.33 4.24
N GLY A 3 0.83 13.98 3.21
CA GLY A 3 0.77 12.60 2.69
C GLY A 3 1.86 12.24 1.66
N LEU A 4 2.20 10.96 1.53
CA LEU A 4 3.09 10.45 0.48
C LEU A 4 2.33 10.35 -0.84
N PHE A 5 2.93 10.78 -1.95
CA PHE A 5 2.34 10.64 -3.28
C PHE A 5 2.99 9.48 -4.03
N THR A 6 2.19 8.53 -4.49
CA THR A 6 2.69 7.32 -5.13
C THR A 6 2.66 7.41 -6.64
N PHE A 7 3.51 6.62 -7.28
CA PHE A 7 3.31 6.25 -8.68
C PHE A 7 2.02 5.43 -8.86
N ARG A 8 1.62 5.25 -10.13
CA ARG A 8 0.46 4.42 -10.49
C ARG A 8 0.62 3.02 -9.93
N VAL A 9 -0.43 2.54 -9.25
CA VAL A 9 -0.41 1.21 -8.64
C VAL A 9 -0.78 0.15 -9.66
N ASP A 10 0.07 -0.87 -9.80
CA ASP A 10 -0.26 -2.07 -10.57
C ASP A 10 -1.11 -3.03 -9.74
N ALA A 11 -2.01 -3.78 -10.39
CA ALA A 11 -2.81 -4.82 -9.72
C ALA A 11 -1.96 -5.84 -8.93
N ARG A 12 -0.79 -6.21 -9.48
CA ARG A 12 0.18 -7.12 -8.84
C ARG A 12 0.73 -6.61 -7.51
N ASN A 13 0.64 -5.30 -7.26
CA ASN A 13 1.15 -4.68 -6.05
C ASN A 13 0.15 -4.77 -4.88
N VAL A 14 -1.11 -5.14 -5.13
CA VAL A 14 -2.08 -5.44 -4.08
C VAL A 14 -1.83 -6.86 -3.57
N THR A 15 -1.48 -7.00 -2.29
CA THR A 15 -1.19 -8.32 -1.73
C THR A 15 -2.46 -9.00 -1.26
N ASP A 16 -3.27 -8.30 -0.46
CA ASP A 16 -4.47 -8.79 0.23
C ASP A 16 -5.54 -7.68 0.23
N GLY A 17 -6.70 -7.89 0.87
CA GLY A 17 -7.80 -6.92 0.89
C GLY A 17 -7.54 -5.63 1.70
N ASP A 18 -6.47 -5.58 2.50
CA ASP A 18 -6.08 -4.42 3.33
C ASP A 18 -4.61 -3.98 3.13
N CYS A 19 -3.84 -4.70 2.30
CA CYS A 19 -2.40 -4.51 2.15
C CYS A 19 -2.01 -4.27 0.69
N LEU A 20 -1.21 -3.22 0.46
CA LEU A 20 -0.69 -2.88 -0.87
C LEU A 20 0.79 -2.45 -0.82
N LYS A 21 1.49 -2.69 -1.93
CA LYS A 21 2.84 -2.19 -2.19
C LYS A 21 2.75 -0.96 -3.07
N VAL A 22 3.46 0.09 -2.69
CA VAL A 22 3.49 1.34 -3.46
C VAL A 22 4.91 1.75 -3.71
N TYR A 23 5.12 2.49 -4.78
CA TYR A 23 6.39 3.10 -5.10
C TYR A 23 6.25 4.60 -4.96
N VAL A 24 7.19 5.21 -4.25
CA VAL A 24 7.26 6.66 -4.07
C VAL A 24 8.60 7.13 -4.61
N ASP A 25 8.59 8.30 -5.24
CA ASP A 25 9.79 8.95 -5.74
C ASP A 25 10.78 9.22 -4.61
N VAL A 26 12.04 8.86 -4.82
CA VAL A 26 13.14 9.15 -3.89
C VAL A 26 13.40 10.66 -3.81
N ALA A 27 13.00 11.43 -4.82
CA ALA A 27 13.05 12.89 -4.81
C ALA A 27 11.94 13.54 -3.95
N ASP A 28 10.97 12.78 -3.43
CA ASP A 28 9.97 13.34 -2.52
C ASP A 28 10.65 13.84 -1.24
N THR A 29 10.47 15.14 -0.95
CA THR A 29 11.00 15.84 0.22
C THR A 29 10.81 15.12 1.55
N LYS A 30 9.79 14.25 1.67
CA LYS A 30 9.49 13.50 2.90
C LYS A 30 10.31 12.24 3.05
N ILE A 31 10.77 11.67 1.93
CA ILE A 31 11.53 10.43 1.92
C ILE A 31 13.02 10.70 1.78
N VAL A 32 13.41 11.79 1.10
CA VAL A 32 14.82 12.22 0.96
C VAL A 32 15.62 12.13 2.28
N PRO A 33 15.11 12.58 3.44
CA PRO A 33 15.87 12.49 4.70
C PRO A 33 16.17 11.05 5.16
N ASN A 34 15.30 10.09 4.79
CA ASN A 34 15.40 8.68 5.18
C ASN A 34 16.19 7.84 4.16
N VAL A 35 16.54 8.40 3.00
CA VAL A 35 17.28 7.70 1.95
C VAL A 35 18.78 7.78 2.24
N PRO A 36 19.51 6.64 2.31
CA PRO A 36 20.94 6.65 2.55
C PRO A 36 21.69 7.50 1.53
N LYS A 37 22.65 8.32 2.00
CA LYS A 37 23.47 9.19 1.14
C LYS A 37 24.15 8.43 0.00
N VAL A 38 24.60 7.20 0.27
CA VAL A 38 25.23 6.32 -0.73
C VAL A 38 24.29 6.06 -1.92
N VAL A 39 23.00 5.86 -1.66
CA VAL A 39 21.98 5.65 -2.70
C VAL A 39 21.75 6.94 -3.48
N GLN A 40 21.65 8.09 -2.80
CA GLN A 40 21.49 9.39 -3.48
C GLN A 40 22.66 9.71 -4.42
N ILE A 41 23.89 9.45 -3.96
CA ILE A 41 25.11 9.62 -4.78
C ILE A 41 25.06 8.65 -5.97
N ALA A 42 24.73 7.38 -5.74
CA ALA A 42 24.65 6.39 -6.81
C ALA A 42 23.64 6.78 -7.90
N ILE A 43 22.46 7.30 -7.52
CA ILE A 43 21.45 7.82 -8.47
C ILE A 43 22.04 8.98 -9.28
N SER A 44 22.66 9.96 -8.62
CA SER A 44 23.27 11.11 -9.31
C SER A 44 24.38 10.69 -10.27
N GLU A 45 25.26 9.77 -9.85
CA GLU A 45 26.34 9.26 -10.68
C GLU A 45 25.84 8.42 -11.86
N GLN A 46 24.77 7.65 -11.66
CA GLN A 46 24.16 6.85 -12.71
C GLN A 46 23.59 7.74 -13.81
N LEU A 47 22.87 8.81 -13.44
CA LEU A 47 22.34 9.79 -14.38
C LEU A 47 23.46 10.47 -15.17
N LYS A 48 24.56 10.84 -14.51
CA LYS A 48 25.76 11.39 -15.19
C LYS A 48 26.39 10.38 -16.14
N ALA A 49 26.55 9.12 -15.73
CA ALA A 49 27.12 8.06 -16.56
C ALA A 49 26.26 7.81 -17.82
N ARG A 50 24.93 7.79 -17.68
CA ARG A 50 24.00 7.69 -18.82
C ARG A 50 24.08 8.91 -19.74
N ALA A 51 24.18 10.13 -19.20
CA ALA A 51 24.37 11.35 -19.99
C ALA A 51 25.70 11.33 -20.77
N SER A 52 26.74 10.71 -20.21
CA SER A 52 28.04 10.48 -20.88
C SER A 52 28.10 9.20 -21.72
N GLN A 53 26.97 8.49 -21.91
CA GLN A 53 26.87 7.21 -22.63
C GLN A 53 27.76 6.09 -22.08
N ASP A 54 28.20 6.19 -20.83
CA ASP A 54 28.93 5.13 -20.11
C ASP A 54 27.93 4.15 -19.49
N TYR A 55 27.43 3.24 -20.32
CA TYR A 55 26.45 2.24 -19.89
C TYR A 55 27.01 1.23 -18.90
N ALA A 56 28.30 0.88 -18.99
CA ALA A 56 28.93 -0.08 -18.09
C ALA A 56 28.93 0.44 -16.65
N LYS A 57 29.31 1.71 -16.46
CA LYS A 57 29.27 2.36 -15.15
C LYS A 57 27.84 2.55 -14.67
N ALA A 58 26.92 2.97 -15.55
CA ALA A 58 25.52 3.12 -15.20
C ALA A 58 24.90 1.80 -14.69
N ASP A 59 25.19 0.68 -15.34
CA ASP A 59 24.65 -0.63 -14.97
C ASP A 59 25.26 -1.15 -13.66
N ALA A 60 26.54 -0.87 -13.40
CA ALA A 60 27.17 -1.17 -12.12
C ALA A 60 26.55 -0.38 -10.96
N LEU A 61 26.22 0.90 -11.19
CA LEU A 61 25.52 1.74 -10.22
C LEU A 61 24.07 1.30 -10.03
N TYR A 62 23.40 0.92 -11.11
CA TYR A 62 22.05 0.37 -11.05
C TYR A 62 21.98 -0.87 -10.15
N LYS A 63 22.94 -1.80 -10.27
CA LYS A 63 23.03 -2.97 -9.37
C LYS A 63 23.10 -2.55 -7.90
N LYS A 64 23.93 -1.57 -7.55
CA LYS A 64 24.02 -1.04 -6.18
C LYS A 64 22.71 -0.45 -5.67
N ILE A 65 21.95 0.24 -6.53
CA ILE A 65 20.64 0.81 -6.19
C ILE A 65 19.63 -0.32 -5.91
N VAL A 66 19.61 -1.36 -6.76
CA VAL A 66 18.74 -2.53 -6.59
C VAL A 66 19.10 -3.33 -5.33
N ASP A 67 20.39 -3.53 -5.07
CA ASP A 67 20.88 -4.22 -3.87
C ASP A 67 20.48 -3.48 -2.57
N ALA A 68 20.31 -2.16 -2.64
CA ALA A 68 19.80 -1.34 -1.53
C ALA A 68 18.26 -1.34 -1.39
N ASP A 69 17.54 -2.19 -2.13
CA ASP A 69 16.07 -2.28 -2.20
C ASP A 69 15.41 -0.98 -2.69
N TYR A 70 16.03 -0.35 -3.69
CA TYR A 70 15.44 0.72 -4.50
C TYR A 70 15.23 0.21 -5.93
N ARG A 71 14.32 0.84 -6.68
CA ARG A 71 14.05 0.45 -8.07
C ARG A 71 14.02 1.65 -8.98
N LEU A 72 14.50 1.48 -10.20
CA LEU A 72 14.24 2.44 -11.27
C LEU A 72 12.92 2.08 -11.94
N LEU A 73 12.05 3.08 -12.05
CA LEU A 73 10.81 3.00 -12.79
C LEU A 73 10.95 3.84 -14.05
N ASN A 74 10.40 3.36 -15.16
CA ASN A 74 10.29 4.16 -16.37
C ASN A 74 9.14 5.17 -16.17
N GLY A 75 9.52 6.43 -15.98
CA GLY A 75 8.60 7.55 -15.89
C GLY A 75 8.07 7.99 -17.26
N ALA A 76 7.43 9.16 -17.29
CA ALA A 76 7.02 9.77 -18.55
C ALA A 76 8.27 10.07 -19.41
N ASN A 77 8.13 9.93 -20.74
CA ASN A 77 9.18 10.24 -21.72
C ASN A 77 10.46 9.38 -21.60
N ASN A 78 10.37 8.11 -21.16
CA ASN A 78 11.51 7.22 -20.96
C ASN A 78 12.57 7.74 -19.98
N VAL A 79 12.16 8.61 -19.05
CA VAL A 79 13.02 9.07 -17.96
C VAL A 79 13.02 8.02 -16.86
N GLU A 80 14.18 7.48 -16.51
CA GLU A 80 14.35 6.57 -15.37
C GLU A 80 14.21 7.37 -14.07
N ILE A 81 13.28 6.97 -13.20
CA ILE A 81 13.04 7.59 -11.90
C ILE A 81 13.34 6.59 -10.80
N CYS A 82 14.15 6.96 -9.82
CA CYS A 82 14.41 6.11 -8.67
C CYS A 82 13.26 6.18 -7.67
N ALA A 83 12.73 5.03 -7.31
CA ALA A 83 11.61 4.90 -6.40
C ALA A 83 11.93 3.94 -5.25
N LYS A 84 11.42 4.28 -4.07
CA LYS A 84 11.43 3.40 -2.89
C LYS A 84 10.11 2.66 -2.79
N LYS A 85 10.20 1.36 -2.56
CA LYS A 85 9.07 0.47 -2.32
C LYS A 85 8.62 0.57 -0.86
N TYR A 86 7.35 0.88 -0.64
CA TYR A 86 6.71 0.85 0.67
C TYR A 86 5.61 -0.19 0.71
N ARG A 87 5.42 -0.80 1.87
CA ARG A 87 4.27 -1.67 2.17
C ARG A 87 3.31 -0.89 3.03
N ILE A 88 2.07 -0.78 2.59
CA ILE A 88 1.03 0.02 3.22
C ILE A 88 -0.04 -0.92 3.72
N GLN A 89 -0.45 -0.73 4.96
CA GLN A 89 -1.63 -1.36 5.54
C GLN A 89 -2.71 -0.30 5.74
N LEU A 90 -3.91 -0.58 5.25
CA LEU A 90 -5.06 0.31 5.37
C LEU A 90 -5.51 0.34 6.83
N ARG A 91 -5.50 1.53 7.42
CA ARG A 91 -5.93 1.69 8.80
C ARG A 91 -7.44 1.46 8.93
N GLY A 92 -7.83 0.67 9.93
CA GLY A 92 -9.23 0.47 10.28
C GLY A 92 -9.98 -0.48 9.36
N ILE A 93 -9.30 -1.09 8.38
CA ILE A 93 -9.85 -2.13 7.51
C ILE A 93 -9.29 -3.47 7.99
N ASP A 94 -10.17 -4.37 8.41
CA ASP A 94 -9.82 -5.76 8.66
C ASP A 94 -10.39 -6.60 7.51
N ALA A 95 -9.50 -7.04 6.62
CA ALA A 95 -9.84 -7.78 5.42
C ALA A 95 -9.43 -9.25 5.57
N PRO A 96 -10.23 -10.20 5.06
CA PRO A 96 -9.83 -11.59 5.01
C PRO A 96 -8.54 -11.75 4.19
N GLU A 97 -7.60 -12.54 4.69
CA GLU A 97 -6.41 -12.91 3.94
C GLU A 97 -6.79 -13.73 2.70
N ASN A 98 -5.93 -13.76 1.68
CA ASN A 98 -6.18 -14.50 0.42
C ASN A 98 -6.64 -15.96 0.59
N LYS A 99 -6.24 -16.62 1.69
CA LYS A 99 -6.58 -18.03 1.98
C LYS A 99 -7.92 -18.19 2.70
N MET A 100 -8.47 -17.12 3.25
CA MET A 100 -9.75 -17.12 3.94
C MET A 100 -10.90 -17.06 2.93
N HIS A 101 -12.10 -17.45 3.37
CA HIS A 101 -13.31 -17.25 2.58
C HIS A 101 -13.44 -15.78 2.22
N TYR A 102 -13.67 -15.50 0.93
CA TYR A 102 -13.81 -14.17 0.35
C TYR A 102 -12.54 -13.29 0.30
N GLY A 103 -11.36 -13.84 0.62
CA GLY A 103 -10.10 -13.12 0.52
C GLY A 103 -9.75 -12.66 -0.90
N LYS A 104 -10.13 -13.46 -1.90
CA LYS A 104 -9.91 -13.13 -3.32
C LYS A 104 -10.78 -11.97 -3.76
N GLU A 105 -12.04 -11.99 -3.36
CA GLU A 105 -13.04 -10.98 -3.66
C GLU A 105 -12.67 -9.63 -3.02
N ALA A 106 -12.25 -9.64 -1.76
CA ALA A 106 -11.77 -8.44 -1.07
C ALA A 106 -10.54 -7.84 -1.76
N LYS A 107 -9.61 -8.69 -2.21
CA LYS A 107 -8.43 -8.27 -2.96
C LYS A 107 -8.80 -7.67 -4.32
N GLU A 108 -9.68 -8.32 -5.08
CA GLU A 108 -10.14 -7.84 -6.39
C GLU A 108 -10.84 -6.49 -6.28
N GLU A 109 -11.65 -6.28 -5.24
CA GLU A 109 -12.28 -5.01 -4.97
C GLU A 109 -11.25 -3.90 -4.75
N LEU A 110 -10.23 -4.16 -3.94
CA LEU A 110 -9.14 -3.20 -3.70
C LEU A 110 -8.36 -2.91 -4.99
N ILE A 111 -8.06 -3.94 -5.80
CA ILE A 111 -7.41 -3.78 -7.12
C ILE A 111 -8.22 -2.85 -8.00
N ASN A 112 -9.54 -3.05 -8.13
CA ASN A 112 -10.40 -2.21 -8.95
C ASN A 112 -10.42 -0.75 -8.50
N MET A 113 -10.24 -0.50 -7.20
CA MET A 113 -10.18 0.86 -6.66
C MET A 113 -8.86 1.56 -6.95
N VAL A 114 -7.72 0.87 -6.81
CA VAL A 114 -6.39 1.52 -6.84
C VAL A 114 -5.62 1.34 -8.16
N GLN A 115 -5.95 0.33 -8.96
CA GLN A 115 -5.19 0.00 -10.17
C GLN A 115 -5.15 1.17 -11.15
N GLY A 116 -3.94 1.47 -11.64
CA GLY A 116 -3.69 2.52 -12.62
C GLY A 116 -3.75 3.94 -12.08
N LYS A 117 -4.03 4.12 -10.78
CA LYS A 117 -4.20 5.43 -10.14
C LYS A 117 -3.01 5.76 -9.25
N CYS A 118 -2.72 7.06 -9.14
CA CYS A 118 -1.76 7.59 -8.17
C CYS A 118 -2.49 7.81 -6.83
N LEU A 119 -1.86 7.42 -5.73
CA LEU A 119 -2.46 7.48 -4.40
C LEU A 119 -1.76 8.56 -3.56
N ALA A 120 -2.54 9.20 -2.69
CA ALA A 120 -2.02 10.01 -1.60
C ALA A 120 -2.20 9.23 -0.29
N ILE A 121 -1.14 9.09 0.51
CA ILE A 121 -1.15 8.25 1.71
C ILE A 121 -0.90 9.13 2.94
N GLY A 122 -1.88 9.18 3.84
CA GLY A 122 -1.72 9.74 5.18
C GLY A 122 -1.13 8.70 6.11
N VAL A 123 0.19 8.77 6.34
CA VAL A 123 0.92 7.83 7.22
C VAL A 123 0.73 8.22 8.68
N TYR A 124 0.33 7.26 9.51
CA TYR A 124 0.19 7.43 10.97
C TYR A 124 1.36 6.86 11.75
N GLY A 125 1.96 5.78 11.25
CA GLY A 125 3.06 5.11 11.90
C GLY A 125 3.52 3.88 11.14
N GLU A 126 4.48 3.18 11.71
CA GLU A 126 5.03 1.94 11.18
C GLU A 126 4.73 0.80 12.16
N ASP A 127 4.22 -0.31 11.63
CA ASP A 127 4.01 -1.55 12.39
C ASP A 127 5.36 -2.26 12.64
N LYS A 128 5.40 -3.18 13.61
CA LYS A 128 6.59 -3.99 13.98
C LYS A 128 7.18 -4.78 12.82
N SER A 129 6.38 -5.01 11.78
CA SER A 129 6.74 -5.69 10.54
C SER A 129 7.38 -4.79 9.47
N GLY A 130 7.49 -3.48 9.74
CA GLY A 130 8.00 -2.48 8.79
C GLY A 130 6.97 -2.01 7.76
N ARG A 131 5.68 -2.19 8.03
CA ARG A 131 4.58 -1.71 7.18
C ARG A 131 4.12 -0.34 7.65
N LEU A 132 3.91 0.58 6.72
CA LEU A 132 3.31 1.87 7.04
C LEU A 132 1.80 1.70 7.20
N VAL A 133 1.26 2.12 8.34
CA VAL A 133 -0.18 2.14 8.61
C VAL A 133 -0.72 3.50 8.22
N GLY A 134 -1.68 3.52 7.30
CA GLY A 134 -2.09 4.77 6.66
C GLY A 134 -3.51 4.77 6.11
N ASP A 135 -4.02 5.99 5.94
CA ASP A 135 -5.22 6.25 5.15
C ASP A 135 -4.80 6.46 3.69
N VAL A 136 -5.47 5.78 2.75
CA VAL A 136 -5.19 5.89 1.33
C VAL A 136 -6.27 6.73 0.65
N TYR A 137 -5.85 7.69 -0.16
CA TYR A 137 -6.72 8.58 -0.90
C TYR A 137 -6.43 8.45 -2.39
N CYS A 138 -7.49 8.31 -3.19
CA CYS A 138 -7.43 8.26 -4.62
C CYS A 138 -8.24 9.44 -5.20
N ASN A 139 -7.58 10.37 -5.91
CA ASN A 139 -8.20 11.59 -6.43
C ASN A 139 -9.01 12.36 -5.36
N GLY A 140 -8.50 12.45 -4.13
CA GLY A 140 -9.16 13.10 -2.99
C GLY A 140 -10.29 12.28 -2.36
N LYS A 141 -10.63 11.10 -2.89
CA LYS A 141 -11.59 10.17 -2.26
C LYS A 141 -10.85 9.19 -1.37
N PHE A 142 -11.29 9.07 -0.13
CA PHE A 142 -10.78 8.05 0.78
C PHE A 142 -11.10 6.66 0.23
N VAL A 143 -10.09 5.80 0.17
CA VAL A 143 -10.25 4.40 -0.22
C VAL A 143 -10.74 3.66 1.00
N GLU A 144 -12.05 3.71 1.20
CA GLU A 144 -12.76 2.85 2.15
C GLU A 144 -13.38 1.71 1.37
N CYS A 145 -13.13 0.48 1.82
CA CYS A 145 -13.94 -0.65 1.35
C CYS A 145 -15.27 -0.67 2.11
N SER A 146 -16.14 0.24 1.71
CA SER A 146 -17.43 0.48 2.33
C SER A 146 -18.47 -0.45 1.72
N LYS A 147 -18.62 -1.66 2.29
CA LYS A 147 -19.81 -2.53 2.39
C LYS A 147 -20.92 -2.47 1.31
N LYS A 148 -20.63 -2.23 0.04
CA LYS A 148 -21.63 -2.25 -1.03
C LYS A 148 -21.36 -3.39 -1.99
N GLY A 149 -21.70 -4.61 -1.55
CA GLY A 149 -21.92 -5.73 -2.47
C GLY A 149 -21.53 -7.12 -1.96
N VAL A 150 -20.61 -7.22 -0.99
CA VAL A 150 -20.12 -8.52 -0.52
C VAL A 150 -20.45 -8.70 0.96
N HIS A 151 -21.45 -9.55 1.24
CA HIS A 151 -21.82 -10.25 2.49
C HIS A 151 -21.05 -9.92 3.81
N GLY A 152 -20.90 -8.66 4.22
CA GLY A 152 -20.32 -8.30 5.53
C GLY A 152 -18.84 -8.66 5.75
N ILE A 153 -18.07 -8.80 4.68
CA ILE A 153 -16.78 -9.52 4.65
C ILE A 153 -15.59 -8.63 5.01
N MET A 154 -15.72 -7.33 4.76
CA MET A 154 -14.75 -6.32 5.17
C MET A 154 -15.43 -5.44 6.22
N GLN A 155 -15.04 -5.57 7.48
CA GLN A 155 -15.61 -4.76 8.55
C GLN A 155 -14.63 -3.66 8.93
N PRO A 156 -15.06 -2.38 8.99
CA PRO A 156 -14.25 -1.39 9.65
C PRO A 156 -14.13 -1.78 11.13
N LEU A 157 -12.95 -1.60 11.73
CA LEU A 157 -12.66 -1.97 13.13
C LEU A 157 -13.69 -1.38 14.12
N THR A 158 -14.31 -0.25 13.77
CA THR A 158 -15.41 0.38 14.51
C THR A 158 -16.70 -0.45 14.56
N THR A 159 -16.95 -1.35 13.60
CA THR A 159 -18.12 -2.26 13.62
C THR A 159 -17.87 -3.48 14.53
N ALA A 160 -16.63 -3.97 14.62
CA ALA A 160 -16.30 -5.16 15.41
C ALA A 160 -16.59 -4.97 16.93
N LEU A 161 -16.46 -3.74 17.43
CA LEU A 161 -16.78 -3.39 18.83
C LEU A 161 -18.29 -3.48 19.16
N ASN A 162 -19.18 -3.31 18.19
CA ASN A 162 -20.63 -3.41 18.40
C ASN A 162 -21.19 -4.83 18.22
N LEU A 163 -20.41 -5.79 17.70
CA LEU A 163 -20.88 -7.16 17.58
C LEU A 163 -20.72 -7.97 18.88
N GLN A 164 -19.85 -7.54 19.80
CA GLN A 164 -19.66 -8.21 21.09
C GLN A 164 -20.66 -7.77 22.17
N SER A 165 -21.39 -6.66 22.00
CA SER A 165 -22.43 -6.22 22.95
C SER A 165 -23.83 -6.80 22.66
N GLY A 166 -24.01 -7.52 21.55
CA GLY A 166 -25.32 -7.99 21.08
C GLY A 166 -25.70 -9.44 21.41
N LYS A 167 -24.91 -10.19 22.18
CA LYS A 167 -25.15 -11.62 22.43
C LYS A 167 -25.54 -11.92 23.89
N GLN A 168 -26.67 -11.38 24.34
CA GLN A 168 -27.42 -11.92 25.48
C GLN A 168 -28.89 -11.47 25.42
N ARG A 169 -29.71 -12.21 24.67
CA ARG A 169 -31.12 -12.49 24.96
C ARG A 169 -31.75 -13.18 23.76
N LEU A 170 -31.76 -14.51 23.77
CA LEU A 170 -32.93 -15.29 23.37
C LEU A 170 -32.71 -16.73 23.82
N GLY A 171 -33.46 -17.15 24.83
CA GLY A 171 -33.39 -18.52 25.34
C GLY A 171 -34.20 -18.70 26.61
N LEU A 172 -35.54 -18.55 26.53
CA LEU A 172 -36.50 -19.44 27.21
C LEU A 172 -37.95 -19.12 26.78
N LEU A 173 -38.39 -19.80 25.74
CA LEU A 173 -39.79 -20.21 25.48
C LEU A 173 -39.62 -21.71 25.23
N GLY A 174 -40.17 -22.67 25.96
CA GLY A 174 -41.36 -22.75 26.78
C GLY A 174 -41.85 -24.18 26.58
N LEU A 175 -41.67 -25.06 27.56
CA LEU A 175 -42.28 -26.39 27.56
C LEU A 175 -42.99 -26.54 28.91
N GLY A 176 -44.30 -26.39 28.85
CA GLY A 176 -45.18 -26.52 30.00
C GLY A 176 -46.62 -26.46 29.53
N THR A 177 -47.19 -27.61 29.20
CA THR A 177 -48.63 -27.84 29.24
C THR A 177 -48.89 -29.25 29.72
N CYS A 178 -49.52 -29.30 30.90
CA CYS A 178 -50.42 -30.30 31.51
C CYS A 178 -50.00 -31.77 31.57
#